data_AF-A0A436CCW4-F1
#
_entry.id   AF-A0A436CCW4-F1
#
_cell.length_a   1.000
_cell.length_b   1.000
_cell.length_c   1.000
_cell.angle_alpha   90.00
_cell.angle_beta   90.00
_cell.angle_gamma   90.00
#
_symmetry.space_group_name_H-M   'P 1'
#
loop_
_entity.id
_entity.type
_entity.pdbx_description
1 polymer ?
#
loop_
_entity_poly.entity_id
_entity_poly.type
_entity_poly.pdbx_seq_one_letter_code
_entity_poly.pdbx_strand_id
1 'polypeptide(L)'
;MSFTAGFAAMEVTVRGILPIGDTIENVNYFILDTAKSAIVGQVVLPRAAKRSLAVALTVKVPSTAGSLAIGTFDEGGNFQVANFLRVETPVVERPHGAVGPSGR
;
A
#
# COMPACT_ATOMS: atom_id res chain seq x y z
N MET A 1 -21.11 6.34 24.19
CA MET A 1 -20.81 7.35 23.16
C MET A 1 -19.97 6.66 22.10
N SER A 2 -20.56 6.34 20.95
CA SER A 2 -19.88 5.59 19.89
C SER A 2 -19.30 6.60 18.90
N PHE A 3 -17.99 6.81 18.92
CA PHE A 3 -17.34 7.61 17.89
C PHE A 3 -17.31 6.81 16.60
N THR A 4 -18.29 7.02 15.73
CA THR A 4 -18.13 6.69 14.31
C THR A 4 -17.25 7.76 13.70
N ALA A 5 -15.93 7.63 13.88
CA ALA A 5 -14.99 8.33 13.04
C ALA A 5 -15.18 7.72 11.65
N GLY A 6 -15.86 8.42 10.75
CA GLY A 6 -15.83 8.09 9.33
C GLY A 6 -14.37 8.19 8.90
N PHE A 7 -13.64 7.08 8.95
CA PHE A 7 -12.26 7.03 8.50
C PHE A 7 -12.28 7.30 7.01
N ALA A 8 -11.88 8.51 6.61
CA ALA A 8 -11.56 8.78 5.23
C ALA A 8 -10.51 7.72 4.80
N ALA A 9 -10.83 6.99 3.75
CA ALA A 9 -9.97 5.96 3.18
C ALA A 9 -9.49 6.44 1.82
N MET A 10 -8.25 6.10 1.47
CA MET A 10 -7.71 6.28 0.13
C MET A 10 -7.37 4.93 -0.48
N GLU A 11 -7.42 4.86 -1.80
CA GLU A 11 -7.02 3.68 -2.56
C GLU A 11 -5.56 3.82 -2.97
N VAL A 12 -4.71 2.90 -2.57
CA VAL A 12 -3.31 2.83 -2.98
C VAL A 12 -3.10 1.63 -3.89
N THR A 13 -2.16 1.71 -4.81
CA THR A 13 -1.85 0.60 -5.72
C THR A 13 -0.56 -0.07 -5.29
N VAL A 14 -0.63 -1.35 -4.96
CA VAL A 14 0.54 -2.20 -4.75
C VAL A 14 0.96 -2.77 -6.09
N ARG A 15 2.16 -2.41 -6.56
CA ARG A 15 2.70 -2.89 -7.82
C ARG A 15 4.04 -3.58 -7.65
N GLY A 16 4.34 -4.52 -8.52
CA GLY A 16 5.65 -5.15 -8.56
C GLY A 16 5.69 -6.36 -9.46
N ILE A 17 6.82 -7.06 -9.44
CA ILE A 17 7.02 -8.31 -10.18
C ILE A 17 7.39 -9.37 -9.15
N LEU A 18 6.63 -10.48 -9.11
CA LEU A 18 6.93 -11.57 -8.19
C LEU A 18 8.25 -12.26 -8.59
N PRO A 19 9.07 -12.68 -7.61
CA PRO A 19 10.28 -13.42 -7.89
C PRO A 19 9.96 -14.78 -8.52
N ILE A 20 10.91 -15.28 -9.31
CA ILE A 20 10.77 -16.59 -9.95
C ILE A 20 11.18 -17.68 -8.95
N GLY A 21 10.33 -18.68 -8.78
CA GLY A 21 10.58 -19.82 -7.89
C GLY A 21 9.45 -20.85 -7.95
N ASP A 22 9.73 -22.05 -7.43
CA ASP A 22 8.77 -23.16 -7.44
C ASP A 22 7.75 -23.08 -6.30
N THR A 23 7.99 -22.22 -5.31
CA THR A 23 7.15 -22.07 -4.12
C THR A 23 5.95 -21.17 -4.40
N ILE A 24 4.78 -21.78 -4.57
CA ILE A 24 3.48 -21.10 -4.82
C ILE A 24 2.73 -20.87 -3.50
N GLU A 25 3.40 -20.96 -2.35
CA GLU A 25 2.76 -20.72 -1.07
C GLU A 25 2.32 -19.26 -0.96
N ASN A 26 1.09 -19.03 -0.49
CA ASN A 26 0.57 -17.69 -0.33
C ASN A 26 1.14 -17.07 0.93
N VAL A 27 1.63 -15.83 0.80
CA VAL A 27 2.22 -15.04 1.87
C VAL A 27 1.39 -13.77 2.05
N ASN A 28 1.20 -13.39 3.31
CA ASN A 28 0.55 -12.14 3.68
C ASN A 28 1.59 -11.02 3.69
N TYR A 29 1.48 -10.11 2.74
CA TYR A 29 2.21 -8.85 2.73
C TYR A 29 1.38 -7.78 3.43
N PHE A 30 2.03 -7.00 4.27
CA PHE A 30 1.40 -5.92 5.03
C PHE A 30 1.88 -4.58 4.48
N ILE A 31 0.94 -3.63 4.38
CA ILE A 31 1.24 -2.23 4.13
C ILE A 31 1.40 -1.58 5.50
N LEU A 32 2.58 -1.06 5.78
CA LEU A 32 2.94 -0.39 7.03
C LEU A 32 3.01 1.11 6.80
N ASP A 33 2.33 1.89 7.64
CA ASP A 33 2.62 3.31 7.80
C ASP A 33 3.84 3.43 8.71
N THR A 34 5.01 3.70 8.12
CA THR A 34 6.29 3.75 8.85
C THR A 34 6.39 4.95 9.78
N ALA A 35 5.60 6.00 9.56
CA ALA A 35 5.57 7.16 10.46
C ALA A 35 4.80 6.86 11.75
N LYS A 36 3.83 5.95 11.71
CA LYS A 36 2.98 5.57 12.85
C LYS A 36 3.25 4.16 13.38
N SER A 37 4.15 3.41 12.75
CA SER A 37 4.41 2.00 13.02
C SER A 37 3.13 1.16 13.08
N ALA A 38 2.20 1.42 12.15
CA ALA A 38 0.88 0.80 12.14
C ALA A 38 0.62 0.08 10.83
N ILE A 39 0.08 -1.14 10.92
CA ILE A 39 -0.40 -1.87 9.74
C ILE A 39 -1.68 -1.20 9.27
N VAL A 40 -1.67 -0.74 8.02
CA VAL A 40 -2.77 0.01 7.40
C VAL A 40 -3.44 -0.74 6.25
N GLY A 41 -2.87 -1.87 5.83
CA GLY A 41 -3.44 -2.73 4.81
C GLY A 41 -2.74 -4.09 4.74
N GLN A 42 -3.34 -5.01 4.02
CA GLN A 42 -2.81 -6.34 3.78
C GLN A 42 -3.11 -6.78 2.36
N VAL A 43 -2.21 -7.56 1.78
CA VAL A 43 -2.34 -8.18 0.46
C VAL A 43 -1.85 -9.62 0.57
N VAL A 44 -2.56 -10.56 -0.06
CA VAL A 44 -2.15 -11.95 -0.12
C VAL A 44 -1.58 -12.22 -1.50
N LEU A 45 -0.31 -12.62 -1.58
CA LEU A 45 0.37 -12.90 -2.85
C LEU A 45 1.17 -14.20 -2.74
N PRO A 46 1.36 -14.93 -3.85
CA PRO A 46 2.30 -16.04 -3.88
C PRO A 46 3.71 -15.55 -3.54
N ARG A 47 4.45 -16.34 -2.76
CA ARG A 47 5.87 -16.05 -2.43
C ARG A 47 6.73 -15.93 -3.68
N ALA A 48 6.48 -16.80 -4.66
CA ALA A 48 7.13 -16.81 -5.95
C ALA A 48 6.16 -17.32 -7.02
N ALA A 49 6.50 -17.09 -8.28
CA ALA A 49 5.78 -17.63 -9.42
C ALA A 49 6.72 -18.44 -10.33
N LYS A 50 6.18 -19.47 -11.00
CA LYS A 50 6.96 -20.29 -11.96
C LYS A 50 7.51 -19.51 -13.16
N ARG A 51 7.02 -18.29 -13.35
CA ARG A 51 7.41 -17.35 -14.42
C ARG A 51 7.26 -15.94 -13.89
N SER A 52 7.92 -14.98 -14.53
CA SER A 52 7.76 -13.56 -14.22
C SER A 52 6.27 -13.17 -14.25
N LEU A 53 5.75 -12.68 -13.12
CA LEU A 53 4.37 -12.26 -12.97
C LEU A 53 4.33 -10.83 -12.40
N ALA A 54 3.88 -9.89 -13.22
CA ALA A 54 3.59 -8.54 -12.76
C ALA A 54 2.25 -8.52 -12.00
N VAL A 55 2.23 -7.83 -10.87
CA VAL A 55 1.05 -7.67 -10.02
C VAL A 55 0.73 -6.19 -9.84
N ALA A 56 -0.57 -5.87 -9.84
CA ALA A 56 -1.09 -4.55 -9.53
C ALA A 56 -2.40 -4.73 -8.76
N LEU A 57 -2.41 -4.39 -7.48
CA LEU A 57 -3.57 -4.55 -6.60
C LEU A 57 -3.92 -3.22 -5.94
N THR A 58 -5.19 -2.85 -6.04
CA THR A 58 -5.73 -1.68 -5.36
C THR A 58 -6.15 -2.05 -3.95
N VAL A 59 -5.64 -1.33 -2.95
CA VAL A 59 -5.87 -1.58 -1.52
C VAL A 59 -6.41 -0.32 -0.88
N LYS A 60 -7.47 -0.45 -0.08
CA LYS A 60 -7.98 0.67 0.73
C LYS A 60 -7.18 0.78 2.02
N VAL A 61 -6.61 1.96 2.26
CA VAL A 61 -5.87 2.30 3.48
C VAL A 61 -6.45 3.58 4.08
N PRO A 62 -6.25 3.87 5.38
CA PRO A 62 -6.66 5.13 5.97
C PRO A 62 -6.00 6.31 5.25
N SER A 63 -6.76 7.35 4.92
CA SER A 63 -6.25 8.55 4.23
C SER A 63 -5.26 9.36 5.07
N THR A 64 -5.19 9.09 6.37
CA THR A 64 -4.19 9.71 7.25
C THR A 64 -2.81 9.06 7.12
N ALA A 65 -2.68 7.93 6.42
CA ALA A 65 -1.40 7.27 6.21
C ALA A 65 -0.52 8.07 5.25
N GLY A 66 0.76 8.23 5.56
CA GLY A 66 1.67 9.10 4.80
C GLY A 66 2.83 8.36 4.16
N SER A 67 3.59 7.63 4.98
CA SER A 67 4.81 6.95 4.55
C SER A 67 4.56 5.44 4.48
N LEU A 68 4.22 4.95 3.29
CA LEU A 68 3.81 3.57 3.10
C LEU A 68 4.98 2.69 2.67
N ALA A 69 5.17 1.57 3.36
CA ALA A 69 6.05 0.48 2.97
C ALA A 69 5.26 -0.83 2.86
N ILE A 70 5.73 -1.76 2.01
CA ILE A 70 5.12 -3.09 1.89
C ILE A 70 6.17 -4.16 2.19
N GLY A 71 5.76 -5.19 2.94
CA GLY A 71 6.67 -6.19 3.43
C GLY A 71 5.99 -7.30 4.23
N THR A 72 6.79 -8.14 4.85
CA THR A 72 6.34 -9.23 5.74
C THR A 72 6.98 -9.05 7.11
N PHE A 73 6.47 -9.76 8.12
CA PHE A 73 7.15 -9.85 9.41
C PHE A 73 7.96 -11.15 9.47
N ASP A 74 9.18 -11.07 9.97
CA ASP A 74 9.96 -12.27 10.29
C ASP A 74 9.53 -12.90 11.64
N GLU A 75 10.15 -14.02 11.99
CA GLU A 75 9.85 -14.74 13.25
C GLU A 75 10.19 -13.93 14.50
N GLY A 76 11.08 -12.94 14.39
CA GLY A 76 11.40 -11.99 15.46
C GLY A 76 10.42 -10.80 15.53
N GLY A 77 9.42 -10.74 14.66
CA GLY A 77 8.48 -9.64 14.57
C GLY A 77 9.05 -8.38 13.91
N ASN A 78 10.19 -8.47 13.22
CA ASN A 78 10.75 -7.33 12.49
C ASN A 78 10.10 -7.23 11.11
N PHE A 79 9.81 -5.99 10.71
CA PHE A 79 9.25 -5.72 9.39
C PHE A 79 10.33 -5.78 8.31
N GLN A 80 10.17 -6.70 7.37
CA GLN A 80 11.06 -6.94 6.24
C GLN A 80 10.44 -6.39 4.97
N VAL A 81 11.02 -5.33 4.41
CA VAL A 81 10.51 -4.68 3.19
C VAL A 81 10.65 -5.60 1.98
N ALA A 82 9.55 -5.78 1.25
CA ALA A 82 9.54 -6.53 0.01
C ALA A 82 9.97 -5.62 -1.15
N ASN A 83 11.28 -5.52 -1.43
CA ASN A 83 11.84 -4.57 -2.41
C ASN A 83 11.33 -4.75 -3.86
N PHE A 84 10.75 -5.90 -4.19
CA PHE A 84 10.14 -6.18 -5.49
C PHE A 84 8.69 -5.69 -5.60
N LEU A 85 8.09 -5.24 -4.49
CA LEU A 85 6.79 -4.59 -4.42
C LEU A 85 6.97 -3.12 -4.01
N ARG A 86 6.07 -2.26 -4.50
CA ARG A 86 6.01 -0.84 -4.18
C ARG A 86 4.57 -0.43 -3.97
N VAL A 87 4.38 0.53 -3.08
CA VAL A 87 3.07 1.15 -2.83
C VAL A 87 3.05 2.49 -3.53
N GLU A 88 2.20 2.63 -4.53
CA GLU A 88 1.93 3.87 -5.22
C GLU A 88 0.70 4.51 -4.60
N THR A 89 0.89 5.68 -3.99
CA THR A 89 -0.22 6.53 -3.56
C THR A 89 -0.77 7.25 -4.79
N PRO A 90 -2.11 7.41 -4.90
CA PRO A 90 -2.67 8.22 -5.95
C PRO A 90 -2.13 9.64 -5.76
N VAL A 91 -1.60 10.23 -6.84
CA VAL A 91 -1.39 11.67 -6.89
C VAL A 91 -2.78 12.26 -6.87
N VAL A 92 -3.30 12.55 -5.68
CA VAL A 92 -4.46 13.41 -5.56
C VAL A 92 -3.94 14.77 -6.00
N GLU A 93 -4.12 15.10 -7.28
CA GLU A 93 -4.08 16.50 -7.71
C GLU A 93 -4.98 17.23 -6.75
N ARG A 94 -4.38 18.02 -5.86
CA ARG A 94 -5.12 18.92 -4.98
C ARG A 94 -6.03 19.69 -5.93
N PRO A 95 -7.38 19.61 -5.80
CA PRO A 95 -8.24 20.31 -6.73
C PRO A 95 -7.84 21.78 -6.63
N HIS A 96 -7.26 22.31 -7.69
CA HIS A 96 -6.99 23.73 -7.79
C HIS A 96 -8.39 24.35 -7.77
N GLY A 97 -8.78 24.90 -6.62
CA GLY A 97 -10.06 25.58 -6.47
C GLY A 97 -10.21 26.59 -7.60
N ALA A 98 -11.45 26.84 -8.03
CA ALA A 98 -11.75 27.72 -9.15
C ALA A 98 -10.98 29.06 -9.03
N VAL A 99 -9.90 29.20 -9.79
CA VAL A 99 -9.18 30.47 -9.94
C VAL A 99 -9.95 31.28 -10.96
N GLY A 100 -10.93 32.05 -10.48
CA GLY A 100 -11.56 33.08 -11.30
C GLY A 100 -10.49 34.08 -11.76
N PRO A 101 -10.59 34.66 -12.97
CA PRO A 101 -9.65 35.67 -13.41
C PRO A 101 -9.65 36.83 -12.41
N SER A 102 -8.47 37.21 -11.91
CA SER A 102 -8.29 38.42 -11.11
C SER A 102 -8.63 39.60 -12.00
N GLY A 103 -9.84 40.15 -11.83
CA GLY A 103 -10.27 41.35 -12.51
C GLY A 103 -9.35 42.52 -12.20
N ARG A 104 -8.85 43.17 -13.25
CA ARG A 104 -8.19 44.48 -13.21
C ARG A 104 -9.17 45.53 -13.67
#